data_AF-A0AAY4DYT5-F1
#
_entry.id   AF-A0AAY4DYT5-F1
#
_cell.length_a   1.000
_cell.length_b   1.000
_cell.length_c   1.000
_cell.angle_alpha   90.00
_cell.angle_beta   90.00
_cell.angle_gamma   90.00
#
_symmetry.space_group_name_H-M   'P 1'
#
loop_
_entity.id
_entity.type
_entity.pdbx_description
1 polymer ?
#
loop_
_entity_poly.entity_id
_entity_poly.type
_entity_poly.pdbx_seq_one_letter_code
_entity_poly.pdbx_strand_id
1 'polypeptide(L)' 'VGLAGPRPTPSRHEKSLGLLTTKFVTLLQEAKDGVLDLKAAADTLAVRQKRRIYDITNVLEGGLVQAATRGRLRIS' A
#
# COMPACT_ATOMS: atom_id res chain seq x y z
N VAL A 1 30.97 26.25 -15.49
CA VAL A 1 30.07 26.24 -14.31
C VAL A 1 28.92 25.29 -14.60
N GLY A 2 28.83 24.17 -13.87
CA GLY A 2 27.80 23.14 -14.11
C GLY A 2 26.48 23.53 -13.44
N LEU A 3 25.44 23.79 -14.24
CA LEU A 3 24.09 24.03 -13.74
C LEU A 3 23.42 22.67 -13.46
N ALA A 4 23.57 22.17 -12.24
CA ALA A 4 22.73 21.07 -11.76
C ALA A 4 21.31 21.62 -11.57
N GLY A 5 20.41 21.32 -12.51
CA GLY A 5 18.99 21.62 -12.39
C GLY A 5 18.39 20.98 -11.13
N PRO A 6 17.27 21.52 -10.60
CA PRO A 6 16.64 20.99 -9.41
C PRO A 6 16.32 19.50 -9.63
N ARG A 7 16.91 18.65 -8.77
CA ARG A 7 16.60 17.22 -8.73
C ARG A 7 15.07 17.09 -8.58
N PRO A 8 14.40 16.26 -9.40
CA PRO A 8 12.96 16.06 -9.25
C PRO A 8 12.72 15.58 -7.83
N THR A 9 12.08 16.43 -7.02
CA THR A 9 11.61 16.02 -5.71
C THR A 9 10.50 15.00 -5.96
N PRO A 10 10.54 13.81 -5.31
CA PRO A 10 9.51 12.81 -5.52
C PRO A 10 8.16 13.47 -5.21
N SER A 11 7.32 13.52 -6.23
CA SER A 11 6.15 14.38 -6.25
C SER A 11 5.18 13.87 -5.19
N ARG A 12 4.49 14.78 -4.47
CA ARG A 12 3.55 14.41 -3.39
C ARG A 12 2.52 13.36 -3.84
N HIS A 13 2.20 13.33 -5.14
CA HIS A 13 1.34 12.34 -5.78
C HIS A 13 1.86 10.90 -5.67
N GLU A 14 3.17 10.69 -5.80
CA GLU A 14 3.81 9.35 -5.76
C GLU A 14 3.73 8.70 -4.37
N LYS A 15 3.44 9.50 -3.33
CA LYS A 15 3.27 9.07 -1.93
C LYS A 15 1.84 9.22 -1.43
N SER A 16 0.89 9.50 -2.31
CA SER A 16 -0.51 9.70 -1.92
C SER A 16 -1.11 8.40 -1.39
N LEU A 17 -2.00 8.51 -0.39
CA LEU A 17 -2.73 7.37 0.13
C LEU A 17 -3.55 6.68 -0.97
N GLY A 18 -4.19 7.44 -1.86
CA GLY A 18 -4.96 6.89 -2.98
C GLY A 18 -4.13 5.97 -3.87
N LEU A 19 -2.92 6.39 -4.27
CA LEU A 19 -2.03 5.55 -5.09
C LEU A 19 -1.59 4.29 -4.34
N LEU A 20 -1.26 4.42 -3.05
CA LEU A 20 -0.89 3.27 -2.23
C LEU A 20 -2.07 2.30 -2.06
N THR A 21 -3.29 2.81 -1.88
CA THR A 21 -4.52 2.01 -1.80
C THR A 21 -4.76 1.27 -3.12
N THR A 22 -4.66 1.94 -4.27
CA THR A 22 -4.83 1.29 -5.58
C THR A 22 -3.85 0.13 -5.74
N LYS A 23 -2.56 0.37 -5.48
CA LYS A 23 -1.54 -0.69 -5.56
C LYS A 23 -1.79 -1.81 -4.55
N PHE A 24 -2.24 -1.49 -3.33
CA PHE A 24 -2.56 -2.47 -2.31
C PHE A 24 -3.73 -3.37 -2.74
N VAL A 25 -4.78 -2.81 -3.34
CA VAL A 25 -5.92 -3.57 -3.87
C VAL A 25 -5.46 -4.47 -5.03
N THR A 26 -4.60 -4.00 -5.93
CA THR A 26 -4.02 -4.83 -6.98
C THR A 26 -3.27 -6.02 -6.38
N LEU A 27 -2.41 -5.80 -5.38
CA LEU A 27 -1.69 -6.89 -4.70
C LEU A 27 -2.65 -7.88 -4.03
N LEU A 28 -3.76 -7.41 -3.47
CA LEU A 28 -4.77 -8.28 -2.87
C LEU A 28 -5.51 -9.11 -3.92
N GLN A 29 -5.82 -8.55 -5.08
CA GLN A 29 -6.46 -9.25 -6.20
C GLN A 29 -5.52 -10.29 -6.83
N GLU A 30 -4.22 -10.01 -6.88
CA GLU A 30 -3.19 -10.93 -7.37
C GLU A 30 -2.77 -11.97 -6.33
N ALA A 31 -3.11 -11.76 -5.05
CA ALA A 31 -2.75 -12.65 -3.98
C ALA A 31 -3.44 -14.01 -4.14
N LYS A 32 -2.63 -15.06 -4.11
CA LYS A 32 -3.12 -16.44 -4.15
C LYS A 32 -4.04 -16.70 -2.95
N ASP A 33 -5.15 -17.36 -3.18
CA ASP A 33 -6.21 -17.64 -2.20
C ASP A 33 -6.95 -16.39 -1.67
N GLY A 34 -6.74 -15.23 -2.32
CA GLY A 34 -7.35 -13.96 -1.94
C GLY A 34 -6.84 -13.42 -0.61
N VAL A 35 -5.66 -13.86 -0.14
CA VAL A 35 -5.07 -13.47 1.15
C VAL A 35 -3.77 -12.70 0.94
N LEU A 36 -3.75 -11.42 1.33
CA LEU A 36 -2.58 -10.56 1.27
C LEU A 36 -1.88 -10.46 2.64
N ASP A 37 -0.56 -10.67 2.64
CA ASP A 37 0.30 -10.43 3.80
C ASP A 37 0.67 -8.93 3.89
N LEU A 38 0.38 -8.32 5.05
CA LEU A 38 0.60 -6.88 5.27
C LEU A 38 2.07 -6.49 5.29
N LYS A 39 2.96 -7.39 5.70
CA LYS A 39 4.40 -7.13 5.73
C LYS A 39 4.94 -7.16 4.30
N ALA A 40 4.56 -8.17 3.52
CA ALA A 40 4.90 -8.25 2.10
C ALA A 40 4.36 -7.04 1.33
N ALA A 41 3.11 -6.64 1.56
CA ALA A 41 2.54 -5.45 0.93
C ALA A 41 3.28 -4.17 1.33
N ALA A 42 3.71 -4.03 2.59
CA ALA A 42 4.49 -2.88 3.03
C ALA A 42 5.87 -2.78 2.33
N ASP A 43 6.53 -3.91 2.14
CA ASP A 43 7.81 -4.00 1.43
C ASP A 43 7.61 -3.66 -0.06
N THR A 44 6.60 -4.24 -0.72
CA THR A 44 6.29 -3.98 -2.13
C THR A 44 5.87 -2.54 -2.39
N LEU A 45 5.10 -1.94 -1.49
CA LEU A 45 4.69 -0.53 -1.60
C LEU A 45 5.82 0.44 -1.21
N ALA A 46 7.00 -0.07 -0.80
CA ALA A 46 8.14 0.71 -0.32
C ALA A 46 7.75 1.71 0.78
N VAL A 47 6.75 1.36 1.58
CA VAL A 47 6.20 2.24 2.60
C VAL A 47 7.10 2.18 3.83
N ARG A 48 7.98 3.18 3.97
CA ARG A 48 8.86 3.28 5.15
C ARG A 48 8.13 3.47 6.48
N GLN A 49 6.84 3.83 6.45
CA GLN A 49 6.03 4.13 7.62
C GLN A 49 4.83 3.20 7.72
N LYS A 50 4.86 2.28 8.70
CA LYS A 50 3.74 1.35 8.97
C LYS A 50 2.37 2.02 9.10
N ARG A 51 2.33 3.32 9.44
CA ARG A 51 1.09 4.11 9.57
C ARG A 51 0.20 4.06 8.34
N ARG A 52 0.76 4.11 7.12
CA ARG A 52 -0.04 4.14 5.88
C ARG A 52 -0.71 2.80 5.59
N ILE A 53 -0.10 1.69 5.99
CA ILE A 53 -0.72 0.37 5.86
C ILE A 53 -1.99 0.33 6.70
N TYR A 54 -1.95 0.78 7.96
CA TYR A 54 -3.15 0.86 8.80
C TYR A 54 -4.24 1.77 8.24
N ASP A 55 -3.87 2.91 7.63
CA ASP A 55 -4.86 3.77 6.99
C ASP A 55 -5.56 3.05 5.82
N ILE A 56 -4.82 2.28 5.03
CA ILE A 56 -5.35 1.50 3.91
C ILE A 56 -6.21 0.35 4.43
N THR A 57 -5.74 -0.41 5.42
CA THR A 57 -6.50 -1.53 5.98
C THR A 57 -7.80 -1.06 6.62
N ASN A 58 -7.77 0.02 7.41
CA ASN A 58 -8.97 0.56 8.06
C ASN A 58 -10.02 1.04 7.04
N VAL A 59 -9.59 1.56 5.89
CA VAL A 59 -10.52 1.96 4.81
C VAL A 59 -11.11 0.73 4.11
N LEU A 60 -10.30 -0.30 3.85
CA LEU A 60 -10.74 -1.50 3.15
C LEU A 60 -11.60 -2.43 4.03
N GLU A 61 -11.36 -2.47 5.34
CA GLU A 61 -12.13 -3.25 6.32
C GLU A 61 -13.60 -2.79 6.43
N GLY A 62 -13.93 -1.60 5.90
CA GLY A 62 -15.31 -1.10 5.86
C GLY A 62 -16.25 -1.83 4.89
N GLY A 63 -15.77 -2.80 4.11
CA GLY A 63 -16.64 -3.62 3.26
C GLY A 63 -15.98 -4.36 2.08
N LEU A 64 -14.67 -4.22 1.86
CA LEU A 64 -13.96 -4.89 0.76
C LEU A 64 -13.11 -6.06 1.23
N VAL A 65 -12.61 -6.02 2.47
CA VAL A 65 -11.68 -7.02 3.00
C VAL A 65 -12.00 -7.36 4.45
N GLN A 66 -11.66 -8.58 4.86
CA GLN A 66 -11.80 -9.06 6.22
C GLN A 66 -10.43 -9.48 6.77
N ALA A 67 -10.21 -9.27 8.07
CA ALA A 67 -9.00 -9.74 8.73
C ALA A 67 -9.03 -11.28 8.82
N ALA A 68 -8.08 -11.95 8.16
CA ALA A 68 -7.99 -13.41 8.18
C ALA A 68 -7.21 -13.92 9.39
N THR A 69 -6.06 -13.31 9.67
CA THR A 69 -5.20 -13.64 10.82
C THR A 69 -4.28 -12.44 11.10
N ARG A 70 -3.62 -12.38 12.26
CA ARG A 70 -2.71 -11.28 12.60
C ARG A 70 -1.69 -11.03 11.48
N GLY A 71 -1.81 -9.88 10.80
CA GLY A 71 -0.94 -9.49 9.69
C GLY A 71 -1.37 -9.95 8.28
N ARG A 72 -2.55 -10.58 8.14
CA ARG A 72 -3.10 -11.07 6.86
C ARG A 72 -4.53 -10.58 6.65
N LEU A 73 -4.80 -10.05 5.46
CA LEU A 73 -6.13 -9.65 5.00
C LEU A 73 -6.64 -10.58 3.92
N ARG A 74 -7.95 -10.83 3.90
CA ARG A 74 -8.62 -11.61 2.85
C ARG A 74 -9.68 -10.76 2.16
N ILE A 75 -9.79 -10.87 0.85
CA ILE A 75 -10.89 -10.24 0.12
C ILE A 75 -12.23 -10.88 0.54
N SER A 76 -13.25 -10.06 0.80
CA SER A 76 -14.53 -10.53 1.34
C SER A 76 -15.38 -11.29 0.32
#